data_AF-A0A7J8WEG3-F1
#
_entry.id   AF-A0A7J8WEG3-F1
#
_cell.length_a   1.000
_cell.length_b   1.000
_cell.length_c   1.000
_cell.angle_alpha   90.00
_cell.angle_beta   90.00
_cell.angle_gamma   90.00
#
_symmetry.space_group_name_H-M   'P 1'
#
loop_
_entity.id
_entity.type
_entity.pdbx_description
1 polymer ?
#
loop_
_entity_poly.entity_id
_entity_poly.type
_entity_poly.pdbx_seq_one_letter_code
_entity_poly.pdbx_strand_id
1 'polypeptide(L)'
;MKRLAVGPMTTPEYNEWWVRRINDNIPEPSHENSQPIEEHLRVVPSELEIMKQDFERRNAELEKKDKANGRRKDELEIRRECSETRGRNIKKRES
;
A
#
# COMPACT_ATOMS: atom_id res chain seq x y z
N MET A 1 -51.45 8.74 40.99
CA MET A 1 -50.67 8.36 39.80
C MET A 1 -51.52 7.45 38.92
N LYS A 2 -51.63 7.72 37.62
CA LYS A 2 -52.40 6.87 36.69
C LYS A 2 -51.52 5.67 36.30
N ARG A 3 -52.02 4.45 36.53
CA ARG A 3 -51.32 3.21 36.15
C ARG A 3 -51.41 3.05 34.64
N LEU A 4 -50.27 3.12 33.94
CA LEU A 4 -50.17 2.69 32.55
C LEU A 4 -50.20 1.16 32.54
N ALA A 5 -51.28 0.58 32.06
CA ALA A 5 -51.36 -0.85 31.79
C ALA A 5 -50.53 -1.15 30.53
N VAL A 6 -49.28 -1.57 30.72
CA VAL A 6 -48.49 -2.18 29.65
C VAL A 6 -49.04 -3.58 29.46
N GLY A 7 -49.89 -3.76 28.45
CA GLY A 7 -50.27 -5.09 27.97
C GLY A 7 -49.02 -5.82 27.46
N PRO A 8 -49.04 -7.17 27.44
CA PRO A 8 -47.93 -7.94 26.90
C PRO A 8 -47.64 -7.48 25.46
N MET A 9 -46.44 -6.94 25.24
CA MET A 9 -45.96 -6.44 23.95
C MET A 9 -45.56 -7.59 23.02
N THR A 10 -46.43 -8.60 22.94
CA THR A 10 -46.40 -9.64 21.93
C THR A 10 -47.49 -9.27 20.95
N THR A 11 -47.17 -8.37 20.02
CA THR A 11 -48.02 -8.06 18.88
C THR A 11 -48.19 -9.36 18.07
N PRO A 12 -49.38 -9.97 18.04
CA PRO A 12 -49.62 -11.20 17.26
C PRO A 12 -49.26 -11.00 15.79
N GLU A 13 -49.40 -9.77 15.33
CA GLU A 13 -49.00 -9.24 14.03
C GLU A 13 -47.53 -9.51 13.68
N TYR A 14 -46.60 -9.42 14.65
CA TYR A 14 -45.19 -9.71 14.40
C TYR A 14 -44.96 -11.20 14.14
N ASN A 15 -45.61 -12.06 14.90
CA ASN A 15 -45.50 -13.51 14.73
C ASN A 15 -46.14 -13.96 13.41
N GLU A 16 -47.32 -13.42 13.06
CA GLU A 16 -47.95 -13.69 11.77
C GLU A 16 -47.11 -13.18 10.60
N TRP A 17 -46.51 -11.98 10.73
CA TRP A 17 -45.57 -11.44 9.74
C TRP A 17 -44.32 -12.33 9.58
N TRP A 18 -43.79 -12.85 10.68
CA TRP A 18 -42.60 -13.72 10.67
C TRP A 18 -42.87 -15.09 10.07
N VAL A 19 -43.99 -15.73 10.43
CA VAL A 19 -44.43 -17.02 9.88
C VAL A 19 -44.70 -16.93 8.37
N ARG A 20 -45.23 -15.79 7.91
CA ARG A 20 -45.47 -15.53 6.48
C ARG A 20 -44.15 -15.42 5.68
N ARG A 21 -43.14 -14.73 6.24
CA ARG A 21 -41.79 -14.62 5.64
C ARG A 21 -41.04 -15.95 5.52
N ILE A 22 -41.26 -16.90 6.42
CA ILE A 22 -40.62 -18.23 6.34
C ILE A 22 -41.18 -19.06 5.16
N ASN A 23 -42.47 -18.92 4.85
CA ASN A 23 -43.11 -19.63 3.75
C ASN A 23 -42.97 -18.93 2.39
N ASP A 24 -42.65 -17.64 2.38
CA ASP A 24 -42.35 -16.87 1.18
C ASP A 24 -40.91 -17.19 0.72
N ASN A 25 -40.71 -18.38 0.13
CA ASN A 25 -39.49 -18.89 -0.52
C ASN A 25 -38.42 -17.79 -0.76
N ILE A 26 -37.63 -17.48 0.26
CA ILE A 26 -36.50 -16.56 0.10
C ILE A 26 -35.54 -17.34 -0.79
N PRO A 27 -35.27 -16.90 -2.03
CA PRO A 27 -34.29 -17.59 -2.85
C PRO A 27 -32.99 -17.60 -2.06
N GLU A 28 -32.50 -18.80 -1.80
CA GLU A 28 -31.18 -19.04 -1.26
C GLU A 28 -30.20 -18.09 -1.99
N PRO A 29 -29.43 -17.25 -1.28
CA PRO A 29 -28.59 -16.26 -1.94
C PRO A 29 -27.70 -17.01 -2.93
N SER A 30 -27.80 -16.64 -4.21
CA SER A 30 -27.17 -17.37 -5.29
C SER A 30 -25.70 -17.60 -4.97
N HIS A 31 -25.27 -18.86 -5.05
CA HIS A 31 -23.87 -19.27 -4.88
C HIS A 31 -22.95 -18.68 -5.97
N GLU A 32 -23.46 -17.86 -6.88
CA GLU A 32 -22.67 -17.06 -7.82
C GLU A 32 -22.02 -15.84 -7.13
N ASN A 33 -22.53 -15.43 -5.98
CA ASN A 33 -21.93 -14.38 -5.14
C ASN A 33 -21.12 -14.94 -3.96
N SER A 34 -20.76 -16.23 -3.99
CA SER A 34 -19.90 -16.83 -2.97
C SER A 34 -18.41 -16.60 -3.28
N GLN A 35 -18.04 -15.38 -3.70
CA GLN A 35 -16.66 -14.98 -3.52
C GLN A 35 -16.39 -15.05 -2.01
N PRO A 36 -15.26 -15.66 -1.59
CA PRO A 36 -14.95 -15.73 -0.18
C PRO A 36 -14.97 -14.32 0.38
N ILE A 37 -15.54 -14.14 1.57
CA ILE A 37 -15.64 -12.84 2.26
C ILE A 37 -14.29 -12.10 2.28
N GLU A 38 -13.19 -12.86 2.26
CA GLU A 38 -11.81 -12.39 2.16
C GLU A 38 -11.49 -11.62 0.86
N GLU A 39 -12.08 -11.99 -0.28
CA GLU A 39 -11.94 -11.26 -1.56
C GLU A 39 -12.74 -9.94 -1.54
N HIS A 40 -13.91 -9.94 -0.89
CA HIS A 40 -14.69 -8.71 -0.65
C HIS A 40 -14.08 -7.79 0.42
N LEU A 41 -13.30 -8.36 1.35
CA LEU A 41 -12.57 -7.64 2.40
C LEU A 41 -11.13 -7.31 1.99
N ARG A 42 -10.76 -7.47 0.72
CA ARG A 42 -9.40 -7.17 0.25
C ARG A 42 -9.08 -5.72 0.58
N VAL A 43 -8.23 -5.55 1.59
CA VAL A 43 -7.85 -4.24 2.12
C VAL A 43 -7.10 -3.50 1.03
N VAL A 44 -7.75 -2.49 0.46
CA VAL A 44 -7.07 -1.56 -0.43
C VAL A 44 -6.09 -0.76 0.44
N PRO A 45 -4.79 -0.77 0.12
CA PRO A 45 -3.82 0.02 0.85
C PRO A 45 -4.26 1.48 0.85
N SER A 46 -4.13 2.14 1.99
CA SER A 46 -4.46 3.57 2.06
C SER A 46 -3.58 4.36 1.10
N GLU A 47 -4.06 5.50 0.61
CA GLU A 47 -3.26 6.39 -0.22
C GLU A 47 -1.93 6.74 0.45
N LEU A 48 -1.92 6.91 1.77
CA LEU A 48 -0.70 7.17 2.56
C LEU A 48 0.28 6.00 2.55
N GLU A 49 -0.21 4.77 2.58
CA GLU A 49 0.62 3.56 2.54
C GLU A 49 1.28 3.39 1.16
N ILE A 50 0.52 3.68 0.09
CA ILE A 50 1.04 3.71 -1.28
C ILE A 50 2.12 4.80 -1.41
N MET A 51 1.84 6.00 -0.93
CA MET A 51 2.80 7.12 -0.95
C MET A 51 4.07 6.80 -0.17
N LYS A 52 3.96 6.16 0.99
CA LYS A 52 5.09 5.75 1.81
C LYS A 52 5.98 4.75 1.07
N GLN A 53 5.39 3.73 0.46
CA GLN A 53 6.14 2.72 -0.30
C GLN A 53 6.86 3.35 -1.50
N ASP A 54 6.20 4.27 -2.20
CA ASP A 54 6.79 5.01 -3.31
C ASP A 54 7.96 5.90 -2.87
N PHE A 55 7.84 6.53 -1.69
CA PHE A 55 8.91 7.32 -1.10
C PHE A 55 10.12 6.46 -0.77
N GLU A 56 9.91 5.32 -0.09
CA GLU A 56 10.98 4.37 0.24
C GLU A 56 11.71 3.87 -1.01
N ARG A 57 10.95 3.53 -2.07
CA ARG A 57 11.52 3.11 -3.36
C ARG A 57 12.40 4.18 -3.98
N ARG A 58 11.91 5.43 -4.04
CA ARG A 58 12.67 6.56 -4.60
C ARG A 58 13.93 6.85 -3.79
N ASN A 59 13.85 6.75 -2.46
CA ASN A 59 14.98 7.00 -1.59
C ASN A 59 16.10 5.96 -1.79
N ALA A 60 15.73 4.67 -1.91
CA ALA A 60 16.70 3.61 -2.22
C ALA A 60 17.37 3.79 -3.59
N GLU A 61 16.64 4.30 -4.59
CA GLU A 61 17.21 4.61 -5.90
C GLU A 61 18.20 5.79 -5.85
N LEU A 62 17.85 6.84 -5.08
CA LEU A 62 18.72 7.99 -4.86
C LEU A 62 20.01 7.58 -4.16
N GLU A 63 19.95 6.76 -3.11
CA GLU A 63 21.13 6.29 -2.40
C GLU A 63 22.09 5.51 -3.32
N LYS A 64 21.55 4.69 -4.23
CA LYS A 64 22.35 4.00 -5.26
C LYS A 64 23.03 4.99 -6.22
N LYS A 65 22.29 6.00 -6.67
CA LYS A 65 22.84 7.06 -7.56
C LYS A 65 23.93 7.85 -6.86
N ASP A 66 23.77 8.20 -5.59
CA ASP A 66 24.78 8.93 -4.82
C ASP A 66 26.05 8.12 -4.63
N LYS A 67 25.94 6.82 -4.29
CA LYS A 67 27.09 5.91 -4.23
C LYS A 67 27.81 5.82 -5.57
N ALA A 68 27.07 5.67 -6.67
CA ALA A 68 27.66 5.61 -8.00
C ALA A 68 28.33 6.93 -8.40
N ASN A 69 27.73 8.07 -8.06
CA ASN A 69 28.30 9.39 -8.30
C ASN A 69 29.57 9.63 -7.47
N GLY A 70 29.60 9.21 -6.20
CA GLY A 70 30.79 9.24 -5.36
C GLY A 70 31.95 8.48 -6.02
N ARG A 71 31.72 7.22 -6.39
CA ARG A 71 32.74 6.41 -7.10
C ARG A 71 33.25 7.06 -8.39
N ARG A 72 32.33 7.62 -9.19
CA ARG A 72 32.71 8.31 -10.45
C ARG A 72 33.55 9.55 -10.17
N LYS A 73 33.29 10.30 -9.10
CA LYS A 73 34.12 11.45 -8.70
C LYS A 73 35.53 11.00 -8.33
N ASP A 74 35.65 9.94 -7.52
CA ASP A 74 36.96 9.38 -7.12
C ASP A 74 37.78 8.94 -8.36
N GLU A 75 37.14 8.24 -9.31
CA GLU A 75 37.80 7.81 -10.55
C GLU A 75 38.27 9.00 -11.40
N LEU A 76 37.45 10.04 -11.52
CA LEU A 76 37.81 11.26 -12.25
C LEU A 76 38.97 12.01 -11.58
N GLU A 77 39.03 12.01 -10.25
CA GLU A 77 40.12 12.61 -9.50
C GLU A 77 41.44 11.86 -9.72
N ILE A 78 41.42 10.52 -9.62
CA ILE A 78 42.58 9.67 -9.93
C ILE A 78 43.06 9.92 -11.37
N ARG A 79 42.12 10.03 -12.32
CA ARG A 79 42.44 10.30 -13.73
C ARG A 79 43.12 11.66 -13.91
N ARG A 80 42.67 12.69 -13.20
CA ARG A 80 43.28 14.02 -13.20
C ARG A 80 44.71 13.96 -12.66
N GLU A 81 44.92 13.31 -11.52
CA GLU A 81 46.27 13.18 -10.94
C GLU A 81 47.23 12.42 -11.86
N CYS A 82 46.75 11.35 -12.51
CA CYS A 82 47.52 10.60 -13.49
C CYS A 82 47.94 11.45 -14.71
N SER A 83 47.08 12.35 -15.18
CA SER A 83 47.42 13.21 -16.32
C SER A 83 48.44 14.29 -15.94
N GLU A 84 48.31 14.87 -14.73
CA GLU A 84 49.25 15.85 -14.20
C GLU A 84 50.65 15.27 -13.97
N THR A 85 50.74 14.09 -13.37
CA THR A 85 52.01 13.39 -13.16
C THR A 85 52.69 13.02 -14.47
N ARG A 86 51.92 12.52 -15.46
CA ARG A 86 52.44 12.27 -16.82
C ARG A 86 52.96 13.54 -17.46
N GLY A 87 52.21 14.64 -17.40
CA GLY A 87 52.64 15.93 -17.94
C GLY A 87 53.93 16.44 -17.30
N ARG A 88 54.07 16.33 -15.98
CA ARG A 88 55.30 16.68 -15.26
C ARG A 88 56.50 15.83 -15.71
N ASN A 89 56.31 14.52 -15.88
CA ASN A 89 57.37 13.61 -16.31
C ASN A 89 57.82 13.85 -17.75
N ILE A 90 56.90 14.22 -18.65
CA ILE A 90 57.23 14.58 -20.04
C ILE A 90 58.10 15.84 -20.07
N LYS A 91 57.68 16.91 -19.37
CA LYS A 91 58.46 18.17 -19.30
C LYS A 91 59.88 17.97 -18.77
N LYS A 92 60.07 17.08 -17.79
CA LYS A 92 61.40 16.72 -17.26
C LYS A 92 62.29 15.95 -18.24
N ARG A 93 61.72 15.27 -19.24
CA ARG A 93 62.49 14.54 -20.26
C ARG A 93 62.89 15.42 -21.43
N GLU A 94 62.22 16.57 -21.59
CA GLU A 94 62.46 17.54 -22.66
C GLU A 94 63.34 18.72 -22.23
N SER A 95 63.74 18.80 -20.95
CA SER A 95 64.73 19.76 -20.40
C SER A 95 66.07 19.08 -20.19
#